data_AF-A0A9N9HJ54-F1
#
_entry.id   AF-A0A9N9HJ54-F1
#
_cell.length_a   1.000
_cell.length_b   1.000
_cell.length_c   1.000
_cell.angle_alpha   90.00
_cell.angle_beta   90.00
_cell.angle_gamma   90.00
#
_symmetry.space_group_name_H-M   'P 1'
#
loop_
_entity.id
_entity.type
_entity.pdbx_description
1 polymer ?
#
loop_
_entity_poly.entity_id
_entity_poly.type
_entity_poly.pdbx_seq_one_letter_code
_entity_poly.pdbx_strand_id
1 'polypeptide(L)'
;MSFFQTLVLQNIFPPRHNDPNDIINMLHIYFNTQSVTARGAFRFNVYKEAERLGFNNQHEINAVVSKLWSNATILEKEQYKTLATNINALLPRRFPMRTFRRL
;
A
#
# COMPACT_ATOMS: atom_id res chain seq x y z
N MET A 1 13.09 -20.38 -2.38
CA MET A 1 13.43 -19.10 -3.03
C MET A 1 12.91 -17.98 -2.13
N SER A 2 13.70 -16.93 -1.88
CA SER A 2 13.26 -15.83 -1.01
C SER A 2 12.25 -14.95 -1.76
N PHE A 3 11.13 -14.58 -1.12
CA PHE A 3 10.12 -13.67 -1.68
C PHE A 3 10.72 -12.38 -2.26
N PHE A 4 11.81 -11.90 -1.68
CA PHE A 4 12.54 -10.72 -2.16
C PHE A 4 13.13 -10.89 -3.57
N GLN A 5 13.53 -12.10 -3.96
CA GLN A 5 14.16 -12.38 -5.25
C GLN A 5 13.14 -12.60 -6.38
N THR A 6 11.90 -12.95 -6.04
CA THR A 6 10.80 -13.16 -7.00
C THR A 6 9.96 -11.89 -7.22
N LEU A 7 10.24 -10.83 -6.48
CA LEU A 7 9.54 -9.55 -6.56
C LEU A 7 9.91 -8.75 -7.81
N VAL A 8 8.91 -8.43 -8.62
CA VAL A 8 9.06 -7.59 -9.81
C VAL A 8 8.91 -6.13 -9.39
N LEU A 9 10.03 -5.44 -9.16
CA LEU A 9 10.04 -4.03 -8.71
C LEU A 9 9.32 -3.10 -9.67
N GLN A 10 9.27 -3.41 -10.97
CA GLN A 10 8.56 -2.61 -11.98
C GLN A 10 7.03 -2.59 -11.78
N ASN A 11 6.48 -3.54 -11.00
CA ASN A 11 5.07 -3.54 -10.63
C ASN A 11 4.78 -2.74 -9.34
N ILE A 12 5.84 -2.29 -8.66
CA ILE A 12 5.80 -1.54 -7.42
C ILE A 12 6.29 -0.09 -7.63
N PHE A 13 7.23 0.13 -8.54
CA PHE A 13 7.75 1.43 -8.93
C PHE A 13 7.75 1.54 -10.46
N PRO A 14 6.95 2.45 -11.07
CA PRO A 14 5.95 3.32 -10.45
C PRO A 14 4.74 2.51 -9.92
N PRO A 15 3.89 3.09 -9.06
CA PRO A 15 2.74 2.36 -8.52
C PRO A 15 1.81 1.92 -9.66
N ARG A 16 1.65 0.61 -9.81
CA ARG A 16 0.85 -0.01 -10.90
C ARG A 16 -0.61 -0.14 -10.52
N HIS A 17 -0.88 -0.41 -9.24
CA HIS A 17 -2.23 -0.43 -8.70
C HIS A 17 -2.54 0.93 -8.07
N ASN A 18 -3.17 1.78 -8.88
CA ASN A 18 -3.51 3.17 -8.53
C ASN A 18 -5.00 3.39 -8.29
N ASP A 19 -5.86 2.38 -8.45
CA ASP A 19 -7.30 2.57 -8.22
C ASP A 19 -7.52 2.92 -6.73
N PRO A 20 -7.94 4.16 -6.42
CA PRO A 20 -8.13 4.57 -5.04
C PRO A 20 -9.17 3.71 -4.33
N ASN A 21 -10.15 3.17 -5.05
CA ASN A 21 -11.23 2.37 -4.49
C ASN A 21 -10.75 1.02 -3.97
N ASP A 22 -9.88 0.36 -4.72
CA ASP A 22 -9.28 -0.93 -4.33
C ASP A 22 -8.35 -0.77 -3.13
N ILE A 23 -7.58 0.32 -3.15
CA ILE A 23 -6.68 0.67 -2.04
C ILE A 23 -7.50 0.96 -0.77
N ILE A 24 -8.58 1.74 -0.88
CA ILE A 24 -9.46 2.05 0.25
C ILE A 24 -10.11 0.78 0.83
N ASN A 25 -10.63 -0.11 -0.02
CA ASN A 25 -11.25 -1.35 0.42
C ASN A 25 -10.27 -2.24 1.21
N MET A 26 -9.04 -2.40 0.71
CA MET A 26 -8.04 -3.20 1.40
C MET A 26 -7.53 -2.50 2.66
N LEU A 27 -7.32 -1.18 2.64
CA LEU A 27 -6.88 -0.44 3.82
C LEU A 27 -7.89 -0.48 4.97
N HIS A 28 -9.19 -0.47 4.65
CA HIS A 28 -10.25 -0.68 5.61
C HIS A 28 -10.15 -2.06 6.29
N ILE A 29 -9.89 -3.11 5.51
CA ILE A 29 -9.79 -4.49 6.01
C ILE A 29 -8.53 -4.70 6.86
N TYR A 30 -7.40 -4.13 6.46
CA TYR A 30 -6.09 -4.49 7.02
C TYR A 30 -5.49 -3.48 8.00
N PHE A 31 -5.86 -2.20 7.94
CA PHE A 31 -5.14 -1.16 8.69
C PHE A 31 -6.00 -0.30 9.61
N ASN A 32 -7.34 -0.32 9.49
CA ASN A 32 -8.24 0.45 10.36
C ASN A 32 -7.78 1.92 10.54
N THR A 33 -7.22 2.52 9.48
CA THR A 33 -6.58 3.84 9.53
C THR A 33 -7.46 4.92 8.92
N GLN A 34 -7.54 6.06 9.60
CA GLN A 34 -8.31 7.24 9.20
C GLN A 34 -7.72 7.99 7.98
N SER A 35 -6.51 7.62 7.56
CA SER A 35 -5.84 8.18 6.39
C SER A 35 -4.87 7.17 5.78
N VAL A 36 -4.67 7.27 4.47
CA VAL A 36 -3.67 6.52 3.73
C VAL A 36 -2.37 7.29 3.77
N THR A 37 -1.31 6.67 4.28
CA THR A 37 0.06 7.22 4.17
C THR A 37 0.70 6.73 2.87
N ALA A 38 1.73 7.43 2.39
CA ALA A 38 2.52 6.99 1.24
C ALA A 38 3.05 5.56 1.41
N ARG A 39 3.54 5.22 2.61
CA ARG A 39 3.97 3.87 2.97
C ARG A 39 2.81 2.86 2.98
N GLY A 40 1.60 3.29 3.33
CA GLY A 40 0.38 2.47 3.26
C GLY A 40 -0.02 2.12 1.83
N ALA A 41 -0.01 3.09 0.92
CA ALA A 41 -0.24 2.86 -0.50
C ALA A 41 0.86 2.00 -1.15
N PHE A 42 2.10 2.19 -0.73
CA PHE A 42 3.23 1.33 -1.12
C PHE A 42 3.04 -0.11 -0.65
N ARG A 43 2.69 -0.29 0.63
CA ARG A 43 2.36 -1.61 1.20
C ARG A 43 1.33 -2.34 0.36
N PHE A 44 0.25 -1.66 -0.01
CA PHE A 44 -0.80 -2.24 -0.84
C PHE A 44 -0.27 -2.82 -2.16
N ASN A 45 0.57 -2.06 -2.87
CA ASN A 45 1.16 -2.53 -4.13
C ASN A 45 2.07 -3.76 -3.92
N VAL A 46 2.83 -3.80 -2.81
CA VAL A 46 3.65 -4.98 -2.45
C VAL A 46 2.78 -6.19 -2.07
N TYR A 47 1.67 -5.98 -1.34
CA TYR A 47 0.72 -7.05 -1.00
C TYR A 47 0.03 -7.61 -2.25
N LYS A 48 -0.34 -6.76 -3.20
CA LYS A 48 -0.92 -7.19 -4.48
C LYS A 48 0.05 -8.02 -5.30
N GLU A 49 1.33 -7.64 -5.32
CA GLU A 49 2.34 -8.47 -5.95
C GLU A 49 2.60 -9.78 -5.20
N ALA A 50 2.58 -9.77 -3.88
CA ALA A 50 2.66 -11.01 -3.09
C ALA A 50 1.49 -11.95 -3.43
N GLU A 51 0.26 -11.43 -3.49
CA GLU A 51 -0.94 -12.16 -3.87
C GLU A 51 -0.82 -12.74 -5.29
N ARG A 52 -0.34 -11.95 -6.27
CA ARG A 52 -0.09 -12.41 -7.64
C ARG A 52 0.93 -13.56 -7.71
N LEU A 53 1.92 -13.54 -6.82
CA LEU A 53 2.95 -14.58 -6.70
C LEU A 53 2.52 -15.77 -5.84
N GLY A 54 1.28 -15.78 -5.32
CA GLY A 54 0.78 -16.82 -4.42
C GLY A 54 1.45 -16.81 -3.04
N PHE A 55 2.07 -15.70 -2.66
CA PHE A 55 2.82 -15.55 -1.43
C PHE A 55 1.96 -14.88 -0.34
N ASN A 56 1.73 -15.58 0.77
CA ASN A 56 0.82 -15.15 1.83
C ASN A 56 1.49 -14.95 3.20
N ASN A 57 2.80 -15.17 3.33
CA ASN A 57 3.51 -14.99 4.59
C ASN A 57 3.66 -13.49 4.93
N GLN A 58 2.75 -12.99 5.76
CA GLN A 58 2.68 -11.58 6.15
C GLN A 58 3.96 -11.08 6.83
N HIS A 59 4.67 -11.91 7.58
CA HIS A 59 5.91 -11.50 8.24
C HIS A 59 7.00 -11.17 7.22
N GLU A 60 7.18 -12.05 6.24
CA GLU A 60 8.13 -11.84 5.15
C GLU A 60 7.74 -10.65 4.28
N ILE A 61 6.45 -10.50 3.95
CA ILE A 61 5.95 -9.34 3.19
C ILE A 61 6.27 -8.04 3.93
N ASN A 62 6.00 -7.97 5.24
CA ASN A 62 6.26 -6.77 6.04
C ASN A 62 7.76 -6.46 6.18
N ALA A 63 8.61 -7.49 6.28
CA ALA A 63 10.06 -7.33 6.27
C ALA A 63 10.54 -6.75 4.94
N VAL A 64 10.04 -7.29 3.82
CA VAL A 64 10.40 -6.83 2.48
C VAL A 64 9.89 -5.43 2.20
N VAL A 65 8.66 -5.11 2.58
CA VAL A 65 8.13 -3.73 2.54
C VAL A 65 9.07 -2.76 3.24
N SER A 66 9.51 -3.10 4.45
CA SER A 66 10.36 -2.21 5.24
C SER A 66 11.71 -2.01 4.58
N LYS A 67 12.32 -3.09 4.04
CA LYS A 67 13.58 -3.03 3.29
C LYS A 67 13.44 -2.19 2.02
N LEU A 68 12.41 -2.44 1.21
CA LEU A 68 12.18 -1.72 -0.05
C LEU A 68 11.87 -0.24 0.19
N TRP A 69 11.04 0.09 1.18
CA TRP A 69 10.72 1.48 1.51
C TRP A 69 11.93 2.27 2.00
N SER A 70 12.80 1.65 2.81
CA SER A 70 14.05 2.26 3.23
C SER A 70 14.97 2.56 2.05
N ASN A 71 15.05 1.63 1.09
CA ASN A 71 15.90 1.76 -0.10
C ASN A 71 15.28 2.61 -1.23
N ALA A 72 13.98 2.90 -1.17
CA ALA A 72 13.31 3.70 -2.19
C ALA A 72 13.85 5.14 -2.24
N THR A 73 14.01 5.65 -3.45
CA THR A 73 14.44 7.02 -3.74
C THR A 73 13.40 8.05 -3.30
N ILE A 74 13.83 9.31 -3.20
CA ILE A 74 12.93 10.42 -2.87
C ILE A 74 11.82 10.53 -3.93
N LEU A 75 12.16 10.40 -5.22
CA LEU A 75 11.18 10.50 -6.31
C LEU A 75 10.11 9.41 -6.24
N GLU A 76 10.51 8.16 -5.99
CA GLU A 76 9.57 7.04 -5.81
C GLU A 76 8.65 7.27 -4.59
N LYS A 77 9.20 7.79 -3.50
CA LYS A 77 8.41 8.16 -2.31
C LYS A 77 7.43 9.30 -2.60
N GLU A 78 7.81 10.28 -3.41
CA GLU A 78 6.93 11.38 -3.84
C GLU A 78 5.75 10.88 -4.70
N GLN A 79 5.97 9.91 -5.60
CA GLN A 79 4.88 9.29 -6.36
C GLN A 79 3.83 8.67 -5.43
N TYR A 80 4.29 7.96 -4.40
CA TYR A 80 3.40 7.38 -3.38
C TYR A 80 2.74 8.42 -2.47
N LYS A 81 3.39 9.57 -2.21
CA LYS A 81 2.75 10.69 -1.50
C LYS A 81 1.61 11.28 -2.32
N THR A 82 1.83 11.54 -3.61
CA THR A 82 0.78 12.02 -4.52
C THR A 82 -0.39 11.04 -4.57
N LEU A 83 -0.11 9.74 -4.69
CA LEU A 83 -1.14 8.70 -4.65
C LEU A 83 -1.93 8.72 -3.33
N ALA A 84 -1.22 8.75 -2.19
CA ALA A 84 -1.86 8.84 -0.88
C ALA A 84 -2.74 10.08 -0.71
N THR A 85 -2.29 11.24 -1.20
CA THR A 85 -3.08 12.47 -1.21
C THR A 85 -4.37 12.33 -2.03
N ASN A 86 -4.28 11.76 -3.23
CA ASN A 86 -5.45 11.52 -4.09
C ASN A 86 -6.46 10.58 -3.43
N ILE A 87 -5.99 9.52 -2.76
CA ILE A 87 -6.84 8.58 -2.04
C ILE A 87 -7.51 9.27 -0.84
N ASN A 88 -6.74 10.04 -0.06
CA ASN A 88 -7.27 10.78 1.09
C ASN A 88 -8.32 11.83 0.68
N ALA A 89 -8.21 12.42 -0.51
CA ALA A 89 -9.24 13.31 -1.03
C ALA A 89 -10.56 12.59 -1.33
N LEU A 90 -10.52 11.29 -1.66
CA LEU A 90 -11.69 10.47 -1.98
C LEU A 90 -12.28 9.77 -0.76
N LEU A 91 -11.49 9.53 0.28
CA LEU A 91 -11.92 8.87 1.52
C LEU A 91 -13.19 9.48 2.14
N PRO A 92 -13.32 10.82 2.32
CA PRO A 92 -14.51 11.43 2.89
C PRO A 92 -15.78 11.22 2.05
N ARG A 93 -15.66 11.04 0.73
CA ARG A 93 -16.82 10.76 -0.14
C ARG A 93 -17.33 9.34 0.02
N ARG A 94 -16.42 8.40 0.33
CA ARG A 94 -16.71 6.98 0.45
C ARG A 94 -17.11 6.58 1.88
N PHE A 95 -16.61 7.30 2.88
CA PHE A 95 -17.00 7.18 4.29
C PHE A 95 -17.41 8.56 4.85
N PRO A 96 -18.63 9.03 4.54
CA PRO A 96 -19.06 10.40 4.85
C PRO A 96 -19.23 10.73 6.34
N MET A 97 -19.05 9.78 7.26
CA MET A 97 -19.02 10.07 8.70
C MET A 97 -18.01 9.20 9.44
N ARG A 98 -17.28 9.82 10.36
CA ARG A 98 -16.38 9.22 11.36
C ARG A 98 -17.11 8.13 12.17
N THR A 99 -17.14 6.91 11.67
CA THR A 99 -17.46 5.71 12.46
C THR A 99 -16.25 4.79 12.49
N PHE A 100 -15.14 5.28 13.03
CA PHE A 100 -14.06 4.41 13.48
C PHE A 100 -13.84 4.68 14.96
N ARG A 101 -14.51 3.89 15.80
CA ARG A 101 -14.15 3.78 17.20
C ARG A 101 -12.72 3.22 17.23
N ARG A 102 -11.81 3.95 17.86
CA ARG A 102 -10.62 3.33 18.45
C ARG A 102 -11.15 2.40 19.53
N LEU A 103 -11.20 1.10 19.23
CA LEU A 103 -11.30 0.05 20.24
C LEU A 103 -9.92 -0.12 20.87
#